data_AF-A0A3E0PR46-F1
#
_entry.id   AF-A0A3E0PR46-F1
#
_cell.length_a   1.000
_cell.length_b   1.000
_cell.length_c   1.000
_cell.angle_alpha   90.00
_cell.angle_beta   90.00
_cell.angle_gamma   90.00
#
_symmetry.space_group_name_H-M   'P 1'
#
loop_
_entity.id
_entity.type
_entity.pdbx_description
1 polymer ?
#
loop_
_entity_poly.entity_id
_entity_poly.type
_entity_poly.pdbx_seq_one_letter_code
_entity_poly.pdbx_strand_id
1 'polypeptide(L)'
;MPELQLFCTIKADLGMKVIGDTPAGMRIDFPFEGVATSEHWEGERPVKGIDYVTVRSDGNMVLDIHGVIGEKRESVSYRAIGVSIANPDRSASPRELIVFETGNEDLGWLNNEIGVALGTGAEGKLDLDVYLVKD
;
A
#
# COMPACT_ATOMS: atom_id res chain seq x y z
N MET A 1 11.00 1.83 23.06
CA MET A 1 10.45 2.83 22.11
C MET A 1 10.07 2.01 20.90
N PRO A 2 8.90 2.20 20.30
CA PRO A 2 8.50 1.36 19.18
C PRO A 2 9.53 1.47 18.04
N GLU A 3 9.95 0.32 17.52
CA GLU A 3 10.91 0.20 16.42
C GLU A 3 10.20 -0.18 15.12
N LEU A 4 10.77 0.23 13.99
CA LEU A 4 10.27 -0.15 12.67
C LEU A 4 11.22 -1.16 12.04
N GLN A 5 10.70 -2.36 11.79
CA GLN A 5 11.43 -3.42 11.10
C GLN A 5 10.91 -3.56 9.67
N LEU A 6 11.79 -3.47 8.67
CA LEU A 6 11.38 -3.67 7.27
C LEU A 6 10.82 -5.08 7.09
N PHE A 7 9.63 -5.17 6.50
CA PHE A 7 8.99 -6.44 6.14
C PHE A 7 9.14 -6.71 4.65
N CYS A 8 8.72 -5.79 3.79
CA CYS A 8 8.84 -5.94 2.36
C CYS A 8 8.91 -4.60 1.63
N THR A 9 9.42 -4.62 0.40
CA THR A 9 9.33 -3.51 -0.54
C THR A 9 8.36 -3.89 -1.64
N ILE A 10 7.44 -3.00 -2.00
CA ILE A 10 6.48 -3.15 -3.08
C ILE A 10 6.82 -2.16 -4.20
N LYS A 11 6.86 -2.66 -5.43
CA LYS A 11 6.95 -1.86 -6.64
C LYS A 11 5.77 -2.17 -7.54
N ALA A 12 5.00 -1.16 -7.92
CA ALA A 12 3.78 -1.35 -8.69
C ALA A 12 3.57 -0.26 -9.74
N ASP A 13 2.89 -0.64 -10.82
CA ASP A 13 2.31 0.29 -11.78
C ASP A 13 0.87 0.62 -11.35
N LEU A 14 0.52 1.90 -11.42
CA LEU A 14 -0.79 2.44 -11.08
C LEU A 14 -1.60 2.68 -12.35
N GLY A 15 -2.75 2.03 -12.44
CA GLY A 15 -3.83 2.47 -13.30
C GLY A 15 -4.58 3.66 -12.68
N MET A 16 -5.39 4.33 -13.49
CA MET A 16 -6.19 5.47 -13.02
C MET A 16 -7.62 5.37 -13.54
N LYS A 17 -8.57 5.38 -12.61
CA LYS A 17 -10.01 5.43 -12.92
C LYS A 17 -10.65 6.59 -12.18
N VAL A 18 -10.88 7.68 -12.90
CA VAL A 18 -11.56 8.86 -12.35
C VAL A 18 -13.05 8.56 -12.19
N ILE A 19 -13.55 8.66 -10.96
CA ILE A 19 -14.98 8.58 -10.65
C ILE A 19 -15.63 9.96 -10.76
N GLY A 20 -14.91 11.00 -10.32
CA GLY A 20 -15.32 12.40 -10.45
C GLY A 20 -15.47 13.10 -9.11
N ASP A 21 -16.01 14.32 -9.16
CA ASP A 21 -16.20 15.16 -7.98
C ASP A 21 -17.30 14.61 -7.06
N THR A 22 -16.99 14.59 -5.77
CA THR A 22 -17.92 14.25 -4.67
C THR A 22 -17.89 15.38 -3.63
N PRO A 23 -18.85 15.42 -2.69
CA PRO A 23 -18.80 16.41 -1.60
C PRO A 23 -17.51 16.36 -0.76
N ALA A 24 -16.81 15.23 -0.74
CA ALA A 24 -15.55 15.06 -0.01
C ALA A 24 -14.29 15.43 -0.82
N GLY A 25 -14.42 15.63 -2.12
CA GLY A 25 -13.31 15.85 -3.05
C GLY A 25 -13.40 15.01 -4.32
N MET A 26 -12.35 15.07 -5.15
CA MET A 26 -12.23 14.28 -6.38
C MET A 26 -11.96 12.82 -6.04
N ARG A 27 -12.83 11.91 -6.48
CA ARG A 27 -12.70 10.48 -6.26
C ARG A 27 -12.00 9.81 -7.43
N ILE A 28 -10.92 9.09 -7.15
CA ILE A 28 -10.14 8.33 -8.13
C ILE A 28 -9.85 6.95 -7.54
N ASP A 29 -10.16 5.89 -8.28
CA ASP A 29 -9.74 4.55 -7.92
C ASP A 29 -8.44 4.23 -8.69
N PHE A 30 -7.38 3.88 -7.97
CA PHE A 30 -6.08 3.48 -8.51
C PHE A 30 -5.92 1.96 -8.41
N PRO A 31 -6.33 1.18 -9.43
CA PRO A 31 -5.92 -0.21 -9.49
C PRO A 31 -4.41 -0.29 -9.64
N PHE A 32 -3.76 -1.22 -8.96
CA PHE A 32 -2.32 -1.42 -9.04
C PHE A 32 -1.97 -2.89 -9.21
N GLU A 33 -0.88 -3.13 -9.95
CA GLU A 33 -0.27 -4.44 -10.14
C GLU A 33 1.25 -4.29 -10.11
N GLY A 34 1.94 -5.26 -9.53
CA GLY A 34 3.36 -5.17 -9.29
C GLY A 34 3.96 -6.38 -8.60
N VAL A 35 5.05 -6.15 -7.88
CA VAL A 35 5.80 -7.18 -7.14
C VAL A 35 6.21 -6.72 -5.75
N ALA A 36 6.34 -7.69 -4.85
CA ALA A 36 6.92 -7.50 -3.52
C ALA A 36 8.16 -8.39 -3.33
N THR A 37 9.18 -7.83 -2.70
CA THR A 37 10.39 -8.53 -2.26
C THR A 37 10.54 -8.46 -0.75
N SER A 38 11.01 -9.53 -0.12
CA SER A 38 11.20 -9.62 1.33
C SER A 38 12.29 -10.62 1.68
N GLU A 39 12.84 -10.52 2.89
CA GLU A 39 13.71 -11.57 3.46
C GLU A 39 12.91 -12.80 3.92
N HIS A 40 11.58 -12.72 3.99
CA HIS A 40 10.71 -13.80 4.45
C HIS A 40 10.28 -14.78 3.35
N TRP A 41 10.63 -14.52 2.08
CA TRP A 41 10.41 -15.44 0.96
C TRP A 41 11.47 -15.26 -0.13
N GLU A 42 11.65 -16.29 -0.97
CA GLU A 42 12.56 -16.18 -2.11
C GLU A 42 11.91 -15.46 -3.30
N GLY A 43 12.66 -14.55 -3.92
CA GLY A 43 12.27 -13.87 -5.15
C GLY A 43 11.15 -12.84 -4.99
N GLU A 44 10.47 -12.57 -6.10
CA GLU A 44 9.36 -11.63 -6.18
C GLU A 44 8.02 -12.34 -6.04
N ARG A 45 7.11 -11.78 -5.24
CA ARG A 45 5.70 -12.19 -5.19
C ARG A 45 4.85 -11.16 -5.93
N PRO A 46 3.89 -11.57 -6.76
CA PRO A 46 2.99 -10.62 -7.40
C PRO A 46 2.18 -9.86 -6.34
N VAL A 47 1.88 -8.60 -6.62
CA VAL A 47 1.03 -7.75 -5.78
C VAL A 47 -0.05 -7.16 -6.66
N LYS A 48 -1.28 -7.12 -6.16
CA LYS A 48 -2.38 -6.42 -6.83
C LYS A 48 -3.41 -5.89 -5.86
N GLY A 49 -4.12 -4.85 -6.26
CA GLY A 49 -5.19 -4.28 -5.46
C GLY A 49 -5.77 -3.02 -6.05
N ILE A 50 -6.52 -2.29 -5.24
CA ILE A 50 -7.08 -0.98 -5.58
C ILE A 50 -6.90 -0.06 -4.38
N ASP A 51 -6.40 1.15 -4.63
CA ASP A 51 -6.49 2.28 -3.69
C ASP A 51 -7.67 3.18 -4.06
N TYR A 52 -8.53 3.41 -3.09
CA TYR A 52 -9.79 4.13 -3.17
C TYR A 52 -9.60 5.58 -2.74
N VAL A 53 -8.91 6.37 -3.56
CA VAL A 53 -8.39 7.69 -3.21
C VAL A 53 -9.42 8.80 -3.28
N THR A 54 -9.48 9.63 -2.25
CA THR A 54 -10.17 10.93 -2.30
C THR A 54 -9.15 12.07 -2.25
N VAL A 55 -9.04 12.85 -3.33
CA VAL A 55 -8.22 14.06 -3.37
C VAL A 55 -9.02 15.21 -2.75
N ARG A 56 -8.54 15.72 -1.61
CA ARG A 56 -9.18 16.81 -0.86
C ARG A 56 -8.88 18.17 -1.51
N SER A 57 -9.57 19.21 -1.04
CA SER A 57 -9.39 20.58 -1.53
C SER A 57 -8.01 21.18 -1.26
N ASP A 58 -7.26 20.64 -0.30
CA ASP A 58 -5.86 21.01 -0.04
C ASP A 58 -4.87 20.28 -0.96
N GLY A 59 -5.35 19.45 -1.89
CA GLY A 59 -4.54 18.67 -2.83
C GLY A 59 -4.00 17.36 -2.25
N ASN A 60 -4.12 17.14 -0.94
CA ASN A 60 -3.70 15.89 -0.31
C ASN A 60 -4.75 14.79 -0.51
N MET A 61 -4.28 13.56 -0.48
CA MET A 61 -5.08 12.38 -0.76
C MET A 61 -5.41 11.64 0.53
N VAL A 62 -6.66 11.23 0.70
CA VAL A 62 -7.07 10.22 1.68
C VAL A 62 -7.07 8.87 0.98
N LEU A 63 -6.36 7.90 1.56
CA LEU A 63 -6.13 6.59 0.98
C LEU A 63 -6.96 5.52 1.69
N ASP A 64 -7.42 4.54 0.93
CA ASP A 64 -8.13 3.35 1.41
C ASP A 64 -7.79 2.17 0.48
N ILE A 65 -6.85 1.35 0.90
CA ILE A 65 -6.18 0.37 0.05
C ILE A 65 -6.69 -1.02 0.41
N HIS A 66 -7.14 -1.76 -0.60
CA HIS A 66 -7.36 -3.19 -0.50
C HIS A 66 -6.41 -3.92 -1.46
N GLY A 67 -5.49 -4.72 -0.93
CA GLY A 67 -4.49 -5.42 -1.72
C GLY A 67 -4.23 -6.85 -1.30
N VAL A 68 -3.51 -7.56 -2.15
CA VAL A 68 -3.02 -8.92 -1.92
C VAL A 68 -1.58 -9.04 -2.41
N ILE A 69 -0.71 -9.58 -1.56
CA ILE A 69 0.65 -10.01 -1.89
C ILE A 69 0.62 -11.52 -2.10
N GLY A 70 1.25 -12.02 -3.15
CA GLY A 70 1.29 -13.44 -3.49
C GLY A 70 -0.01 -13.96 -4.11
N GLU A 71 -0.05 -15.27 -4.34
CA GLU A 71 -1.22 -15.96 -4.90
C GLU A 71 -1.45 -17.30 -4.20
N LYS A 72 -2.68 -17.81 -4.30
CA LYS A 72 -3.08 -19.12 -3.78
C LYS A 72 -2.73 -19.24 -2.28
N ARG A 73 -1.95 -20.26 -1.89
CA ARG A 73 -1.57 -20.51 -0.49
C ARG A 73 -0.56 -19.49 0.06
N GLU A 74 0.12 -18.76 -0.82
CA GLU A 74 1.11 -17.74 -0.46
C GLU A 74 0.50 -16.34 -0.29
N SER A 75 -0.84 -16.25 -0.35
CA SER A 75 -1.54 -14.96 -0.34
C SER A 75 -1.54 -14.34 1.06
N VAL A 76 -1.18 -13.07 1.12
CA VAL A 76 -1.40 -12.18 2.25
C VAL A 76 -2.32 -11.06 1.78
N SER A 77 -3.57 -11.06 2.25
CA SER A 77 -4.45 -9.92 2.04
C SER A 77 -4.02 -8.81 3.00
N TYR A 78 -4.09 -7.57 2.55
CA TYR A 78 -3.90 -6.43 3.42
C TYR A 78 -4.95 -5.37 3.16
N ARG A 79 -5.29 -4.65 4.22
CA ARG A 79 -5.99 -3.38 4.14
C ARG A 79 -5.12 -2.29 4.70
N ALA A 80 -5.16 -1.13 4.05
CA ALA A 80 -4.43 0.02 4.52
C ALA A 80 -5.28 1.29 4.46
N ILE A 81 -5.03 2.20 5.39
CA ILE A 81 -5.59 3.55 5.38
C ILE A 81 -4.45 4.53 5.54
N GLY A 82 -4.58 5.72 4.96
CA GLY A 82 -3.47 6.65 5.03
C GLY A 82 -3.75 8.01 4.42
N VAL A 83 -2.66 8.76 4.29
CA VAL A 83 -2.63 10.01 3.54
C VAL A 83 -1.48 9.96 2.55
N SER A 84 -1.70 10.54 1.37
CA SER A 84 -0.60 10.85 0.45
C SER A 84 -0.48 12.35 0.28
N ILE A 85 0.74 12.85 0.48
CA ILE A 85 1.07 14.26 0.37
C ILE A 85 1.49 14.52 -1.08
N ALA A 86 0.79 15.41 -1.78
CA ALA A 86 1.19 15.83 -3.10
C ALA A 86 2.39 16.79 -3.01
N ASN A 87 3.45 16.50 -3.75
CA ASN A 87 4.67 17.29 -3.75
C ASN A 87 4.69 18.28 -4.93
N PRO A 88 5.47 19.38 -4.85
CA PRO A 88 5.57 20.37 -5.92
C PRO A 88 6.06 19.83 -7.27
N ASP A 89 6.84 18.74 -7.23
CA ASP A 89 7.38 18.05 -8.40
C ASP A 89 6.39 17.05 -9.03
N ARG A 90 5.13 17.04 -8.59
CA ARG A 90 4.05 16.13 -9.01
C ARG A 90 4.25 14.68 -8.56
N SER A 91 5.23 14.40 -7.70
CA SER A 91 5.26 13.15 -6.95
C SER A 91 4.26 13.20 -5.80
N ALA A 92 4.02 12.04 -5.19
CA ALA A 92 3.22 11.90 -3.98
C ALA A 92 3.99 11.08 -2.95
N SER A 93 3.75 11.33 -1.67
CA SER A 93 4.38 10.60 -0.57
C SER A 93 3.33 9.89 0.29
N PRO A 94 2.95 8.64 -0.06
CA PRO A 94 2.04 7.82 0.73
C PRO A 94 2.61 7.51 2.12
N ARG A 95 1.72 7.55 3.11
CA ARG A 95 1.96 7.13 4.50
C ARG A 95 0.73 6.37 4.97
N GLU A 96 0.90 5.08 5.19
CA GLU A 96 -0.21 4.15 5.37
C GLU A 96 -0.05 3.33 6.65
N LEU A 97 -1.16 3.04 7.30
CA LEU A 97 -1.29 2.04 8.37
C LEU A 97 -1.89 0.78 7.76
N ILE A 98 -1.26 -0.37 7.97
CA ILE A 98 -1.62 -1.64 7.33
C ILE A 98 -2.02 -2.67 8.38
N VAL A 99 -3.07 -3.43 8.07
CA VAL A 99 -3.41 -4.69 8.72
C VAL A 99 -3.37 -5.83 7.71
N PHE A 100 -2.98 -7.02 8.17
CA PHE A 100 -2.78 -8.19 7.33
C PHE A 100 -3.75 -9.31 7.71
N GLU A 101 -4.15 -10.10 6.71
CA GLU A 101 -4.89 -11.35 6.88
C GLU A 101 -4.28 -12.42 5.97
N THR A 102 -3.84 -13.53 6.55
CA THR A 102 -3.30 -14.66 5.79
C THR A 102 -3.58 -16.00 6.44
N GLY A 103 -3.85 -16.99 5.59
CA GLY A 103 -3.90 -18.41 5.96
C GLY A 103 -2.58 -19.15 5.69
N ASN A 104 -1.53 -18.45 5.28
CA ASN A 104 -0.20 -19.01 5.10
C ASN A 104 0.43 -19.28 6.47
N GLU A 105 0.84 -20.51 6.75
CA GLU A 105 1.37 -20.89 8.08
C GLU A 105 2.73 -20.24 8.36
N ASP A 106 3.60 -20.11 7.35
CA ASP A 106 4.94 -19.53 7.48
C ASP A 106 4.89 -18.01 7.75
N LEU A 107 3.84 -17.35 7.25
CA LEU A 107 3.57 -15.92 7.44
C LEU A 107 2.44 -15.65 8.43
N GLY A 108 1.96 -16.67 9.15
CA GLY A 108 0.78 -16.58 10.01
C GLY A 108 0.94 -15.60 11.17
N TRP A 109 2.18 -15.25 11.52
CA TRP A 109 2.50 -14.23 12.50
C TRP A 109 2.03 -12.82 12.08
N LEU A 110 1.94 -12.51 10.78
CA LEU A 110 1.45 -11.21 10.27
C LEU A 110 0.03 -10.87 10.73
N ASN A 111 -0.79 -11.88 11.03
CA ASN A 111 -2.15 -11.68 11.54
C ASN A 111 -2.18 -10.96 12.92
N ASN A 112 -1.03 -10.87 13.60
CA ASN A 112 -0.90 -10.22 14.91
C ASN A 112 -0.01 -8.96 14.86
N GLU A 113 0.32 -8.48 13.66
CA GLU A 113 1.22 -7.36 13.45
C GLU A 113 0.49 -6.14 12.90
N ILE A 114 1.04 -4.96 13.19
CA ILE A 114 0.64 -3.71 12.55
C ILE A 114 1.76 -3.26 11.62
N GLY A 115 1.38 -2.96 10.38
CA GLY A 115 2.28 -2.43 9.38
C GLY A 115 2.18 -0.92 9.24
N VAL A 116 3.28 -0.29 8.82
CA VAL A 116 3.32 1.08 8.31
C VAL A 116 4.02 1.07 6.96
N ALA A 117 3.40 1.62 5.93
CA ALA A 117 4.10 1.83 4.65
C ALA A 117 4.47 3.30 4.44
N LEU A 118 5.66 3.48 3.89
CA LEU A 118 6.19 4.77 3.48
C LEU A 118 6.67 4.62 2.04
N GLY A 119 6.37 5.59 1.19
CA GLY A 119 6.86 5.48 -0.18
C GLY A 119 6.73 6.74 -1.01
N THR A 120 6.88 6.52 -2.31
CA THR A 120 6.83 7.56 -3.34
C THR A 120 5.99 7.07 -4.51
N GLY A 121 5.05 7.90 -4.94
CA GLY A 121 4.31 7.72 -6.19
C GLY A 121 4.73 8.77 -7.21
N ALA A 122 5.13 8.36 -8.41
CA ALA A 122 5.50 9.28 -9.49
C ALA A 122 5.29 8.61 -10.86
N GLU A 123 4.84 9.38 -11.85
CA GLU A 123 4.73 8.92 -13.25
C GLU A 123 3.93 7.61 -13.43
N GLY A 124 2.88 7.41 -12.63
CA GLY A 124 2.07 6.19 -12.66
C GLY A 124 2.74 4.98 -12.04
N LYS A 125 3.83 5.17 -11.27
CA LYS A 125 4.51 4.13 -10.51
C LYS A 125 4.43 4.40 -9.02
N LEU A 126 4.57 3.33 -8.25
CA LEU A 126 4.56 3.32 -6.79
C LEU A 126 5.73 2.47 -6.29
N ASP A 127 6.55 3.06 -5.42
CA ASP A 127 7.55 2.36 -4.62
C ASP A 127 7.20 2.55 -3.13
N LEU A 128 6.97 1.46 -2.39
CA LEU A 128 6.66 1.45 -0.96
C LEU A 128 7.62 0.54 -0.21
N ASP A 129 8.09 1.01 0.95
CA ASP A 129 8.66 0.16 2.00
C ASP A 129 7.61 -0.06 3.08
N VAL A 130 7.30 -1.32 3.35
CA VAL A 130 6.37 -1.77 4.38
C VAL A 130 7.18 -2.21 5.60
N TYR A 131 6.94 -1.57 6.72
CA TYR A 131 7.56 -1.86 8.01
C TYR A 131 6.55 -2.46 8.98
N LEU A 132 7.01 -3.24 9.94
CA LEU A 132 6.24 -3.72 11.07
C LEU A 132 6.63 -2.91 12.30
N VAL A 133 5.63 -2.56 13.11
CA VAL A 133 5.84 -1.88 14.38
C VAL A 133 6.14 -2.93 15.46
N LYS A 134 7.30 -2.82 16.11
CA LYS A 134 7.76 -3.70 17.18
C LYS A 134 7.92 -2.93 18.49
N ASP A 135 7.79 -3.61 19.62
CA ASP A 135 7.92 -3.04 20.98
C ASP A 135 9.38 -2.95 21.48
#